data_AF-A0AAZ3QEV3-F1
#
_entry.id   AF-A0AAZ3QEV3-F1
#
_cell.length_a   1.000
_cell.length_b   1.000
_cell.length_c   1.000
_cell.angle_alpha   90.00
_cell.angle_beta   90.00
_cell.angle_gamma   90.00
#
_symmetry.space_group_name_H-M   'P 1'
#
loop_
_entity.id
_entity.type
_entity.pdbx_description
1 polymer ?
#
loop_
_entity_poly.entity_id
_entity_poly.type
_entity_poly.pdbx_seq_one_letter_code
_entity_poly.pdbx_strand_id
1 'polypeptide(L)'
;MEETGTKVSISTVKRVLYQHNLKGRSARKKPLLQNRHKKDKTTVCNCTRGQDCTFWRNVLWSHETKIERFGHNDHRYVWRKKGEACKPKNTIPTVKHRGGSIMLWGYFAAGGTGALHQGDGIMR
;
A
#
# COMPACT_ATOMS: atom_id res chain seq x y z
N MET A 1 5.20 -30.72 -0.79
CA MET A 1 4.42 -30.60 0.46
C MET A 1 3.41 -31.72 0.43
N GLU A 2 3.53 -32.67 1.35
CA GLU A 2 2.72 -33.90 1.40
C GLU A 2 1.21 -33.59 1.36
N GLU A 3 0.51 -34.19 0.39
CA GLU A 3 -0.95 -34.20 0.33
C GLU A 3 -1.48 -35.21 1.35
N THR A 4 -1.80 -34.73 2.55
CA THR A 4 -2.55 -35.52 3.53
C THR A 4 -4.01 -35.58 3.06
N GLY A 5 -4.40 -36.73 2.49
CA GLY A 5 -5.67 -37.00 1.81
C GLY A 5 -6.94 -37.04 2.68
N THR A 6 -7.03 -36.22 3.72
CA THR A 6 -8.21 -36.17 4.60
C THR A 6 -9.20 -35.11 4.11
N LYS A 7 -10.43 -35.51 3.75
CA LYS A 7 -11.51 -34.56 3.44
C LYS A 7 -11.98 -33.86 4.73
N VAL A 8 -11.49 -32.65 4.96
CA VAL A 8 -11.85 -31.84 6.14
C VAL A 8 -12.92 -30.80 5.75
N SER A 9 -13.92 -30.60 6.62
CA SER A 9 -14.94 -29.56 6.40
C SER A 9 -14.36 -28.15 6.56
N ILE A 10 -14.89 -27.18 5.80
CA ILE A 10 -14.52 -25.75 5.92
C ILE A 10 -14.71 -25.25 7.36
N SER A 11 -15.77 -25.72 8.03
CA SER A 11 -16.07 -25.38 9.42
C SER A 11 -14.98 -25.85 10.39
N THR A 12 -14.45 -27.06 10.19
CA THR A 12 -13.33 -27.60 10.97
C THR A 12 -12.08 -26.75 10.77
N VAL A 13 -11.73 -26.41 9.52
CA VAL A 13 -10.59 -25.53 9.21
C VAL A 13 -10.74 -24.16 9.86
N LYS A 14 -11.93 -23.54 9.75
CA LYS A 14 -12.20 -22.23 10.38
C LYS A 14 -12.06 -22.30 11.91
N ARG A 15 -12.59 -23.35 12.56
CA ARG A 15 -12.48 -23.52 14.02
C ARG A 15 -11.02 -23.61 14.46
N VAL A 16 -10.21 -24.42 13.78
CA VAL A 16 -8.76 -24.54 14.08
C VAL A 16 -8.05 -23.20 13.88
N LEU A 17 -8.34 -22.48 12.80
CA LEU A 17 -7.77 -21.14 12.56
C LEU A 17 -8.16 -20.15 13.67
N TYR A 18 -9.42 -20.16 14.12
CA TYR A 18 -9.88 -19.32 15.22
C TYR A 18 -9.23 -19.69 16.55
N GLN A 19 -9.02 -20.99 16.85
CA GLN A 19 -8.27 -21.45 18.03
C GLN A 19 -6.85 -20.87 18.05
N HIS A 20 -6.20 -20.74 16.88
CA HIS A 20 -4.90 -20.10 16.74
C HIS A 20 -4.95 -18.56 16.60
N ASN A 21 -6.09 -17.92 16.90
CA ASN A 21 -6.31 -16.47 16.80
C ASN A 21 -6.13 -15.89 15.39
N LEU A 22 -6.26 -16.71 14.34
CA LEU A 22 -6.23 -16.26 12.96
C LEU A 22 -7.66 -15.93 12.53
N LYS A 23 -7.86 -14.69 12.05
CA LYS A 23 -9.15 -14.24 11.54
C LYS A 23 -9.00 -13.80 10.09
N GLY A 24 -10.00 -14.12 9.27
CA GLY A 24 -10.12 -13.60 7.91
C GLY A 24 -10.25 -12.07 7.95
N ARG A 25 -9.36 -11.39 7.24
CA ARG A 25 -9.32 -9.92 7.12
C ARG A 25 -8.90 -9.54 5.71
N SER A 26 -9.37 -8.40 5.22
CA SER A 26 -8.91 -7.87 3.94
C SER A 26 -7.41 -7.53 4.01
N ALA A 27 -6.66 -8.00 3.02
CA ALA A 27 -5.24 -7.72 2.89
C ALA A 27 -5.04 -6.24 2.55
N ARG A 28 -4.00 -5.62 3.12
CA ARG A 28 -3.67 -4.22 2.84
C ARG A 28 -2.84 -4.16 1.56
N LYS A 29 -3.17 -3.24 0.66
CA LYS A 29 -2.33 -2.91 -0.50
C LYS A 29 -1.18 -2.02 -0.03
N LYS A 30 0.05 -2.47 -0.20
CA LYS A 30 1.25 -1.72 0.21
C LYS A 30 2.36 -1.88 -0.83
N PRO A 31 3.15 -0.83 -1.09
CA PRO A 31 4.35 -0.98 -1.90
C PRO A 31 5.36 -1.87 -1.16
N LEU A 32 6.06 -2.70 -1.93
CA LEU A 32 7.20 -3.45 -1.41
C LEU A 32 8.35 -2.49 -1.12
N LEU A 33 8.70 -2.35 0.16
CA LEU A 33 9.79 -1.48 0.59
C LEU A 33 11.01 -2.32 0.98
N GLN A 34 12.14 -2.06 0.32
CA GLN A 34 13.44 -2.55 0.74
C GLN A 34 13.85 -1.94 2.08
N ASN A 35 14.75 -2.61 2.81
CA ASN A 35 15.18 -2.15 4.12
C ASN A 35 15.90 -0.79 4.07
N ARG A 36 16.61 -0.47 2.98
CA ARG A 36 17.19 0.87 2.74
C ARG A 36 16.10 1.94 2.80
N HIS A 37 15.05 1.79 1.98
CA HIS A 37 13.93 2.74 1.92
C HIS A 37 13.21 2.91 3.26
N LYS A 38 13.14 1.86 4.09
CA LYS A 38 12.54 1.96 5.44
C LYS A 38 13.41 2.81 6.38
N LYS A 39 14.74 2.63 6.33
CA LYS A 39 15.69 3.43 7.12
C LYS A 39 15.61 4.89 6.71
N ASP A 40 15.72 5.17 5.41
CA ASP A 40 15.68 6.53 4.87
C ASP A 40 14.38 7.24 5.27
N LYS A 41 13.23 6.58 5.11
CA LYS A 41 11.92 7.11 5.54
C LYS A 41 11.86 7.39 7.03
N THR A 42 12.47 6.54 7.85
CA THR A 42 12.51 6.75 9.30
C THR A 42 13.38 7.95 9.66
N THR A 43 14.54 8.09 9.02
CA THR A 43 15.44 9.24 9.19
C THR A 43 14.73 10.53 8.81
N VAL A 44 14.12 10.61 7.64
CA VAL A 44 13.38 11.80 7.19
C VAL A 44 12.27 12.16 8.18
N CYS A 45 11.45 11.19 8.60
CA CYS A 45 10.38 11.40 9.58
C CYS A 45 10.92 11.96 10.90
N ASN A 46 12.05 11.43 11.37
CA ASN A 46 12.68 11.90 12.60
C ASN A 46 13.29 13.30 12.47
N CYS A 47 13.87 13.64 11.32
CA CYS A 47 14.42 14.97 11.05
C CYS A 47 13.34 16.05 10.94
N THR A 48 12.18 15.72 10.39
CA THR A 48 11.05 16.65 10.27
C THR A 48 10.11 16.61 11.48
N ARG A 49 10.40 15.77 12.49
CA ARG A 49 9.57 15.63 13.69
C ARG A 49 9.72 16.86 14.58
N GLY A 50 8.62 17.58 14.80
CA GLY A 50 8.60 18.79 15.62
C GLY A 50 8.71 20.10 14.83
N GLN A 51 8.72 20.03 13.49
CA GLN A 51 8.58 21.23 12.66
C GLN A 51 7.18 21.84 12.83
N ASP A 52 7.15 23.17 12.80
CA ASP A 52 5.96 23.95 13.08
C ASP A 52 5.01 24.05 11.89
N CYS A 53 3.81 24.58 12.12
CA CYS A 53 2.81 24.69 11.06
C CYS A 53 3.24 25.67 9.95
N THR A 54 4.09 26.66 10.24
CA THR A 54 4.53 27.61 9.22
C THR A 54 5.52 26.97 8.25
N PHE A 55 6.43 26.13 8.75
CA PHE A 55 7.28 25.29 7.91
C PHE A 55 6.45 24.49 6.91
N TRP A 56 5.46 23.73 7.38
CA TRP A 56 4.62 22.89 6.50
C TRP A 56 3.78 23.69 5.51
N ARG A 57 3.39 24.93 5.85
CA ARG A 57 2.66 25.82 4.94
C ARG A 57 3.51 26.28 3.75
N ASN A 58 4.81 26.40 3.95
CA ASN A 58 5.77 26.87 2.94
C ASN A 58 6.37 25.72 2.11
N VAL A 59 6.06 24.46 2.43
CA VAL A 59 6.53 23.32 1.63
C VAL A 59 5.71 23.21 0.33
N LEU A 60 6.41 23.23 -0.80
CA LEU A 60 5.86 22.89 -2.11
C LEU A 60 6.00 21.39 -2.36
N TRP A 61 4.87 20.70 -2.43
CA TRP A 61 4.80 19.27 -2.70
C TRP A 61 4.64 19.05 -4.19
N SER A 62 5.51 18.26 -4.82
CA SER A 62 5.33 17.79 -6.19
C SER A 62 5.21 16.27 -6.20
N HIS A 63 4.38 15.73 -7.10
CA HIS A 63 4.20 14.29 -7.24
C HIS A 63 3.69 13.92 -8.64
N GLU A 64 4.06 12.73 -9.09
CA GLU A 64 3.54 12.11 -10.30
C GLU A 64 2.51 11.04 -9.95
N THR A 65 1.27 11.20 -10.42
CA THR A 65 0.24 10.19 -10.24
C THR A 65 -0.13 9.53 -11.56
N LYS A 66 -0.29 8.22 -11.50
CA LYS A 66 -0.82 7.40 -12.60
C LYS A 66 -2.27 7.08 -12.30
N ILE A 67 -3.19 7.62 -13.10
CA ILE A 67 -4.61 7.31 -13.04
C ILE A 67 -4.91 6.20 -14.05
N GLU A 68 -5.32 5.05 -13.54
CA GLU A 68 -5.68 3.89 -14.36
C GLU A 68 -7.15 4.01 -14.80
N ARG A 69 -7.43 3.73 -16.08
CA ARG A 69 -8.80 3.77 -16.63
C ARG A 69 -9.69 2.67 -16.04
N PHE A 70 -9.11 1.54 -15.66
CA PHE A 70 -9.78 0.43 -15.01
C PHE A 70 -9.16 0.18 -13.64
N GLY A 71 -9.98 0.31 -12.59
CA GLY A 71 -9.54 0.12 -11.21
C GLY A 71 -9.28 -1.36 -10.88
N HIS A 72 -8.19 -1.64 -10.16
CA HIS A 72 -7.87 -2.99 -9.69
C HIS A 72 -8.71 -3.36 -8.45
N ASN A 73 -9.88 -3.97 -8.67
CA ASN A 73 -10.80 -4.45 -7.62
C ASN A 73 -10.44 -5.84 -7.03
N ASP A 74 -9.15 -6.20 -6.97
CA ASP A 74 -8.75 -7.44 -6.31
C ASP A 74 -8.76 -7.26 -4.77
N HIS A 75 -9.89 -7.61 -4.17
CA HIS A 75 -10.05 -7.73 -2.72
C HIS A 75 -9.63 -9.13 -2.28
N ARG A 76 -8.38 -9.30 -1.82
CA ARG A 76 -7.93 -10.57 -1.22
C ARG A 76 -8.16 -10.59 0.28
N TYR A 77 -8.64 -11.72 0.77
CA TYR A 77 -8.70 -12.03 2.20
C TYR A 77 -7.46 -12.81 2.63
N VAL A 78 -6.90 -12.42 3.78
CA VAL A 78 -5.79 -13.10 4.44
C VAL A 78 -6.19 -13.49 5.85
N TRP A 79 -5.77 -14.68 6.29
CA TRP A 79 -5.91 -15.11 7.67
C TRP A 79 -4.72 -14.60 8.48
N ARG A 80 -4.96 -13.68 9.42
CA ARG A 80 -3.87 -13.07 10.23
C ARG A 80 -4.31 -12.77 11.66
N LYS A 81 -3.31 -12.61 12.55
CA LYS A 81 -3.52 -12.12 13.92
C LYS A 81 -3.69 -10.59 13.95
N LYS A 82 -4.24 -10.06 15.04
CA LYS A 82 -4.31 -8.61 15.29
C LYS A 82 -2.88 -8.04 15.34
N GLY A 83 -2.67 -6.84 14.77
CA GLY A 83 -1.36 -6.18 14.71
C GLY A 83 -0.46 -6.61 13.55
N GLU A 84 -0.70 -7.74 12.89
CA GLU A 84 0.14 -8.23 11.79
C GLU A 84 -0.23 -7.64 10.42
N ALA A 85 -0.98 -6.54 10.40
CA ALA A 85 -1.62 -6.06 9.19
C ALA A 85 -0.64 -5.54 8.12
N CYS A 86 0.53 -5.08 8.55
CA CYS A 86 1.57 -4.52 7.69
C CYS A 86 2.73 -5.52 7.43
N LYS A 87 2.63 -6.77 7.89
CA LYS A 87 3.64 -7.79 7.57
C LYS A 87 3.59 -8.09 6.07
N PRO A 88 4.73 -8.21 5.37
CA PRO A 88 4.76 -8.43 3.92
C PRO A 88 3.91 -9.61 3.45
N LYS A 89 3.89 -10.71 4.22
CA LYS A 89 3.05 -11.90 3.98
C LYS A 89 1.53 -11.67 4.04
N ASN A 90 1.10 -10.57 4.67
CA ASN A 90 -0.30 -10.21 4.91
C ASN A 90 -0.74 -8.99 4.08
N THR A 91 0.09 -8.56 3.13
CA THR A 91 -0.14 -7.42 2.25
C THR A 91 -0.08 -7.86 0.80
N ILE A 92 -0.89 -7.21 -0.05
CA ILE A 92 -0.81 -7.39 -1.49
C ILE A 92 0.17 -6.34 -2.02
N PRO A 93 1.20 -6.74 -2.77
CA PRO A 93 2.07 -5.78 -3.45
C PRO A 93 1.25 -5.03 -4.49
N THR A 94 1.32 -3.70 -4.45
CA THR A 94 0.71 -2.87 -5.48
C THR A 94 1.66 -2.78 -6.67
N VAL A 95 1.56 -3.71 -7.62
CA VAL A 95 2.22 -3.60 -8.93
C VAL A 95 1.20 -3.07 -9.92
N LYS A 96 1.51 -1.96 -10.61
CA LYS A 96 0.63 -1.34 -11.62
C LYS A 96 0.96 -1.94 -12.99
N HIS A 97 -0.03 -2.44 -13.75
CA HIS A 97 0.19 -3.03 -15.09
C HIS A 97 -0.79 -2.55 -16.17
N ARG A 98 -0.23 -2.32 -17.39
CA ARG A 98 -0.72 -2.49 -18.78
C ARG A 98 -2.19 -2.20 -19.20
N GLY A 99 -3.02 -1.55 -18.39
CA GLY A 99 -4.44 -1.25 -18.75
C GLY A 99 -4.71 0.08 -19.46
N GLY A 100 -3.68 0.83 -19.86
CA GLY A 100 -3.81 2.23 -20.26
C GLY A 100 -4.01 3.15 -19.04
N SER A 101 -3.25 4.24 -18.98
CA SER A 101 -3.28 5.15 -17.83
C SER A 101 -2.85 6.55 -18.26
N ILE A 102 -3.44 7.56 -17.65
CA ILE A 102 -2.98 8.95 -17.79
C ILE A 102 -1.97 9.21 -16.67
N MET A 103 -0.83 9.78 -17.04
CA MET A 103 0.18 10.28 -16.12
C MET A 103 -0.05 11.76 -15.91
N LEU A 104 -0.12 12.18 -14.66
CA LEU A 104 -0.24 13.58 -14.28
C LEU A 104 0.90 13.92 -13.34
N TRP A 105 1.66 14.95 -13.67
CA TRP A 105 2.56 15.61 -12.74
C TRP A 105 1.87 16.86 -12.22
N GLY A 106 1.95 17.11 -10.92
CA GLY A 106 1.43 18.33 -10.35
C GLY A 106 2.11 18.66 -9.04
N TYR A 107 1.86 19.88 -8.59
CA TYR A 107 2.35 20.34 -7.31
C TYR A 107 1.27 21.10 -6.54
N PHE A 108 1.41 21.16 -5.23
CA PHE A 108 0.52 21.90 -4.34
C PHE A 108 1.26 22.37 -3.10
N ALA A 109 0.74 23.41 -2.46
CA ALA A 109 1.19 23.89 -1.16
C ALA A 109 -0.03 24.09 -0.26
N ALA A 110 0.16 24.52 0.99
CA ALA A 110 -0.96 24.77 1.89
C ALA A 110 -1.91 25.88 1.39
N GLY A 111 -1.40 26.79 0.55
CA GLY A 111 -2.19 27.85 -0.08
C GLY A 111 -3.06 27.41 -1.27
N GLY A 112 -2.89 26.18 -1.76
CA GLY A 112 -3.71 25.67 -2.86
C GLY A 112 -2.96 24.76 -3.83
N THR A 113 -3.68 24.33 -4.86
CA THR A 113 -3.17 23.48 -5.93
C THR A 113 -2.48 24.33 -7.00
N GLY A 114 -1.29 23.91 -7.41
CA GLY A 114 -0.56 24.52 -8.53
C GLY A 114 -0.96 23.93 -9.87
N ALA A 115 -0.09 24.07 -10.87
CA ALA A 115 -0.34 23.54 -12.20
C ALA A 115 -0.36 22.00 -12.21
N LEU A 116 -1.20 21.44 -13.08
CA LEU A 116 -1.32 20.02 -13.34
C LEU A 116 -0.98 19.77 -14.81
N HIS A 117 0.05 18.98 -15.06
CA HIS A 117 0.56 18.69 -16.38
C HIS A 117 0.35 17.22 -16.71
N GLN A 118 -0.28 16.95 -17.84
CA GLN A 118 -0.35 15.60 -18.38
C GLN A 118 0.99 15.23 -19.01
N GLY A 119 1.57 14.12 -18.57
CA GLY A 119 2.82 13.60 -19.11
C GLY A 119 2.56 12.61 -20.26
N ASP A 120 3.23 12.80 -21.39
CA ASP A 120 3.11 11.95 -22.57
C ASP A 120 4.01 10.69 -22.51
N GLY A 121 3.98 9.97 -21.38
CA GLY A 121 4.92 8.88 -21.11
C GLY A 121 4.30 7.62 -20.49
N ILE A 122 4.77 6.45 -20.93
CA ILE A 122 4.57 5.15 -20.25
C ILE A 122 5.74 4.97 -19.26
N MET A 123 5.45 4.89 -17.97
CA MET A 123 6.45 4.56 -16.94
C MET A 123 7.02 3.15 -17.23
N ARG A 124 8.34 3.06 -17.47
CA ARG A 124 9.08 1.78 -17.53
C ARG A 124 9.24 1.17 -16.14
#